data_AF-A0A914E6A4-F1
#
_entry.id   AF-A0A914E6A4-F1
#
_cell.length_a   1.000
_cell.length_b   1.000
_cell.length_c   1.000
_cell.angle_alpha   90.00
_cell.angle_beta   90.00
_cell.angle_gamma   90.00
#
_symmetry.space_group_name_H-M   'P 1'
#
loop_
_entity.id
_entity.type
_entity.pdbx_description
1 polymer ?
#
loop_
_entity_poly.entity_id
_entity_poly.type
_entity_poly.pdbx_seq_one_letter_code
_entity_poly.pdbx_strand_id
1 'polypeptide(L)'
;MDEDIAEWGGFNCQWSDLPTFGLLSNWNGCERSITCPLEPGNQVIKFYLDFTNYQIIINLLKNDTPYQLTYMFTNRDTGDKLVVYVQARCETQAPTSASKS
;
A
#
# COMPACT_ATOMS: atom_id res chain seq x y z
N MET A 1 -3.10 -3.61 11.65
CA MET A 1 -2.59 -2.82 10.53
C MET A 1 -3.59 -3.01 9.42
N ASP A 2 -4.00 -1.90 8.82
CA ASP A 2 -4.93 -1.90 7.70
C ASP A 2 -4.24 -1.24 6.51
N GLU A 3 -4.45 -1.79 5.33
CA GLU A 3 -3.89 -1.28 4.09
C GLU A 3 -5.00 -1.06 3.06
N ASP A 4 -4.96 0.11 2.41
CA ASP A 4 -5.88 0.50 1.36
C ASP A 4 -5.10 0.91 0.12
N ILE A 5 -5.68 0.65 -1.06
CA ILE A 5 -5.12 1.09 -2.34
C ILE A 5 -6.16 1.87 -3.13
N ALA A 6 -5.78 3.07 -3.59
CA ALA A 6 -6.62 3.92 -4.43
C ALA A 6 -5.94 4.22 -5.76
N GLU A 7 -6.72 4.27 -6.83
CA GLU A 7 -6.30 4.67 -8.17
C GLU A 7 -6.57 6.16 -8.38
N TRP A 8 -5.63 6.89 -8.99
CA TRP A 8 -5.88 8.26 -9.45
C TRP A 8 -6.49 8.26 -10.85
N GLY A 9 -7.65 8.90 -11.00
CA GLY A 9 -8.22 9.11 -12.33
C GLY A 9 -9.70 9.42 -12.33
N GLY A 10 -10.38 8.99 -13.41
CA GLY A 10 -11.80 9.23 -13.63
C GLY A 10 -12.12 10.66 -14.09
N PHE A 11 -13.41 10.94 -14.27
CA PHE A 11 -13.90 12.20 -14.85
C PHE A 11 -13.54 13.44 -14.01
N ASN A 12 -13.32 13.26 -12.71
CA ASN A 12 -13.08 14.34 -11.76
C ASN A 12 -11.63 14.40 -11.24
N CYS A 13 -10.69 13.59 -11.77
CA CYS A 13 -9.31 13.51 -11.29
C CYS A 13 -9.25 13.37 -9.75
N GLN A 14 -9.73 12.24 -9.25
CA GLN A 14 -9.79 11.98 -7.80
C GLN A 14 -9.27 10.57 -7.48
N TRP A 15 -8.89 10.37 -6.23
CA TRP A 15 -8.59 9.04 -5.70
C TRP A 15 -9.88 8.22 -5.60
N SER A 16 -9.85 7.01 -6.15
CA SER A 16 -10.92 6.04 -6.02
C SER A 16 -10.37 4.77 -5.41
N ASP A 17 -10.95 4.33 -4.30
CA ASP A 17 -10.55 3.09 -3.65
C ASP A 17 -10.77 1.90 -4.58
N LEU A 18 -9.78 1.02 -4.65
CA LEU A 18 -9.91 -0.27 -5.30
C LEU A 18 -10.48 -1.27 -4.28
N PRO A 19 -11.39 -2.16 -4.70
CA PRO A 19 -11.93 -3.17 -3.82
C PRO A 19 -10.84 -4.22 -3.52
N THR A 20 -10.19 -4.07 -2.37
CA THR A 20 -9.18 -5.02 -1.86
C THR A 20 -9.83 -6.25 -1.21
N PHE A 21 -11.17 -6.24 -1.07
CA PHE A 21 -11.98 -7.30 -0.45
C PHE A 21 -11.50 -7.75 0.93
N GLY A 22 -10.86 -6.85 1.69
CA GLY A 22 -10.32 -7.17 3.01
C GLY A 22 -9.06 -8.04 2.99
N LEU A 23 -8.47 -8.31 1.82
CA LEU A 23 -7.17 -8.99 1.73
C LEU A 23 -6.06 -8.20 2.43
N LEU A 24 -6.24 -6.87 2.53
CA LEU A 24 -5.29 -5.92 3.08
C LEU A 24 -5.64 -5.44 4.51
N SER A 25 -6.68 -5.99 5.14
CA SER A 25 -7.12 -5.54 6.47
C SER A 25 -6.76 -6.50 7.61
N ASN A 26 -6.71 -5.99 8.84
CA ASN A 26 -6.46 -6.77 10.07
C ASN A 26 -5.12 -7.51 10.15
N TRP A 27 -4.08 -6.99 9.49
CA TRP A 27 -2.75 -7.58 9.57
C TRP A 27 -2.11 -7.33 10.95
N ASN A 28 -1.60 -8.39 11.57
CA ASN A 28 -0.82 -8.29 12.81
C ASN A 28 0.65 -7.99 12.47
N GLY A 29 1.03 -6.70 12.49
CA GLY A 29 2.40 -6.26 12.21
C GLY A 29 3.45 -6.86 13.16
N CYS A 30 3.06 -7.20 14.40
CA CYS A 30 3.93 -7.81 15.40
C CYS A 30 4.35 -9.26 15.08
N GLU A 31 3.59 -9.96 14.24
CA GLU A 31 3.87 -11.36 13.92
C GLU A 31 4.82 -11.53 12.72
N ARG A 32 5.06 -10.48 11.93
CA ARG A 32 5.75 -10.59 10.64
C ARG A 32 6.95 -9.70 10.47
N SER A 33 6.90 -8.44 10.91
CA SER A 33 7.90 -7.44 10.50
C SER A 33 8.23 -6.37 11.52
N ILE A 34 7.44 -6.25 12.59
CA ILE A 34 7.67 -5.30 13.68
C ILE A 34 8.08 -6.07 14.94
N THR A 35 9.18 -5.68 15.56
CA THR A 35 9.48 -6.13 16.92
C THR A 35 8.54 -5.44 17.89
N CYS A 36 7.68 -6.21 18.53
CA CYS A 36 6.75 -5.72 19.55
C CYS A 36 7.19 -6.19 20.95
N PRO A 37 6.93 -5.40 22.02
CA PRO A 37 6.30 -4.08 21.99
C PRO A 37 7.18 -3.01 21.33
N LEU A 38 6.57 -2.01 20.70
CA LEU A 38 7.29 -0.87 20.15
C LEU A 38 7.85 -0.05 21.32
N GLU A 39 9.18 0.09 21.38
CA GLU A 39 9.81 0.89 22.42
C GLU A 39 9.57 2.39 22.17
N PRO A 40 9.38 3.20 23.22
CA PRO A 40 9.29 4.65 23.09
C PRO A 40 10.56 5.26 22.51
N GLY A 41 10.41 6.23 21.60
CA GLY A 41 11.53 6.97 21.01
C GLY A 41 11.68 6.74 19.50
N ASN A 42 12.81 7.21 18.95
CA ASN A 42 13.09 7.09 17.52
C ASN A 42 13.54 5.67 17.19
N GLN A 43 12.76 4.99 16.37
CA GLN A 43 13.04 3.65 15.88
C GLN A 43 12.86 3.58 14.36
N VAL A 44 13.69 2.76 13.71
CA VAL A 44 13.57 2.49 12.27
C VAL A 44 12.86 1.15 12.11
N ILE A 45 11.64 1.20 11.56
CA ILE A 45 10.85 0.00 11.31
C ILE A 45 10.98 -0.36 9.83
N LYS A 46 11.32 -1.62 9.55
CA LYS A 46 11.41 -2.15 8.18
C LYS A 46 10.21 -3.04 7.92
N PHE A 47 9.50 -2.77 6.84
CA PHE A 47 8.34 -3.52 6.40
C PHE A 47 8.61 -4.15 5.05
N TYR A 48 8.25 -5.43 4.92
CA TYR A 48 8.32 -6.12 3.65
C TYR A 48 6.90 -6.30 3.12
N LEU A 49 6.66 -5.75 1.93
CA LEU A 49 5.41 -5.91 1.21
C LEU A 49 5.54 -7.15 0.34
N ASP A 50 4.91 -8.24 0.76
CA ASP A 50 4.86 -9.47 -0.02
C ASP A 50 3.64 -9.46 -0.94
N PHE A 51 3.84 -9.00 -2.18
CA PHE A 51 2.77 -8.92 -3.15
C PHE A 51 2.25 -10.28 -3.68
N THR A 52 2.82 -11.41 -3.24
CA THR A 52 2.52 -12.76 -3.77
C THR A 52 1.04 -13.13 -3.63
N ASN A 53 0.42 -12.80 -2.49
CA ASN A 53 -1.01 -13.09 -2.26
C ASN A 53 -1.94 -12.06 -2.92
N TYR A 54 -1.37 -11.03 -3.54
CA TYR A 54 -2.09 -9.90 -4.10
C TYR A 54 -2.08 -9.92 -5.62
N GLN A 55 -1.68 -11.04 -6.24
CA GLN A 55 -1.67 -11.19 -7.69
C GLN A 55 -3.04 -10.86 -8.31
N ILE A 56 -4.14 -11.17 -7.61
CA ILE A 56 -5.50 -10.81 -8.01
C ILE A 56 -5.68 -9.28 -8.07
N ILE A 57 -5.21 -8.57 -7.03
CA ILE A 57 -5.28 -7.10 -6.98
C ILE A 57 -4.35 -6.48 -8.02
N ILE A 58 -3.12 -7.00 -8.16
CA ILE A 58 -2.16 -6.56 -9.18
C ILE A 58 -2.76 -6.68 -10.59
N ASN A 59 -3.49 -7.75 -10.87
CA ASN A 59 -4.16 -7.94 -12.16
C ASN A 59 -5.31 -6.94 -12.41
N LEU A 60 -5.84 -6.29 -11.36
CA LEU A 60 -6.81 -5.20 -11.49
C LEU A 60 -6.14 -3.85 -11.78
N LEU A 61 -4.83 -3.73 -11.52
CA LEU A 61 -4.12 -2.46 -11.69
C LEU A 61 -3.85 -2.20 -13.18
N LYS A 62 -4.35 -1.06 -13.66
CA LYS A 62 -3.99 -0.50 -14.95
C LYS A 62 -2.52 -0.09 -14.97
N ASN A 63 -1.84 -0.40 -16.07
CA ASN A 63 -0.49 0.10 -16.37
C ASN A 63 -0.48 1.64 -16.42
N ASP A 64 0.68 2.24 -16.14
CA ASP A 64 0.96 3.67 -16.27
C ASP A 64 0.08 4.60 -15.40
N THR A 65 -0.64 4.03 -14.43
CA THR A 65 -1.60 4.75 -13.60
C THR A 65 -1.00 5.07 -12.22
N PRO A 66 -1.24 6.27 -11.65
CA PRO A 66 -0.83 6.58 -10.29
C PRO A 66 -1.72 5.87 -9.27
N TYR A 67 -1.11 5.25 -8.28
CA TYR A 67 -1.78 4.62 -7.15
C TYR A 67 -1.30 5.22 -5.83
N GLN A 68 -2.19 5.24 -4.85
CA GLN A 68 -1.87 5.54 -3.46
C GLN A 68 -2.07 4.28 -2.62
N LEU A 69 -1.00 3.83 -1.96
CA LEU A 69 -1.04 2.86 -0.88
C LEU A 69 -1.15 3.61 0.45
N THR A 70 -2.09 3.23 1.29
CA THR A 70 -2.29 3.79 2.62
C THR A 70 -2.06 2.70 3.65
N TYR A 71 -1.11 2.90 4.55
CA TYR A 71 -0.85 2.00 5.67
C TYR A 71 -1.30 2.66 6.97
N MET A 72 -2.18 2.00 7.71
CA MET A 72 -2.64 2.43 9.01
C MET A 72 -2.14 1.47 10.09
N PHE A 73 -1.27 1.99 10.97
CA PHE A 73 -0.82 1.32 12.18
C PHE A 73 -1.61 1.85 13.35
N THR A 74 -2.32 0.96 14.03
CA THR A 74 -3.12 1.29 15.21
C THR A 74 -2.47 0.66 16.44
N ASN A 75 -2.10 1.47 17.42
CA ASN A 75 -1.78 1.00 18.75
C ASN A 75 -3.07 0.51 19.41
N ARG A 76 -3.16 -0.78 19.75
CA ARG A 76 -4.38 -1.37 20.33
C ARG A 76 -4.66 -0.90 21.75
N ASP A 77 -3.62 -0.54 22.51
CA ASP A 77 -3.75 -0.19 23.92
C ASP A 77 -4.18 1.27 24.09
N THR A 78 -3.65 2.17 23.26
CA THR A 78 -3.95 3.62 23.33
C THR A 78 -4.97 4.08 22.29
N GLY A 79 -5.12 3.35 21.19
CA GLY A 79 -5.92 3.75 20.02
C GLY A 79 -5.20 4.70 19.07
N ASP A 80 -3.94 5.08 19.35
CA ASP A 80 -3.16 6.00 18.51
C ASP A 80 -2.91 5.41 17.12
N LYS A 81 -2.93 6.29 16.11
CA LYS A 81 -2.79 5.91 14.71
C LYS A 81 -1.61 6.60 14.05
N LEU A 82 -0.75 5.80 13.42
CA LEU A 82 0.20 6.26 12.41
C LEU A 82 -0.35 5.90 11.04
N VAL A 83 -0.54 6.89 10.18
CA VAL A 83 -0.98 6.70 8.80
C VAL A 83 0.12 7.12 7.85
N VAL A 84 0.52 6.23 6.95
CA VAL A 84 1.56 6.44 5.94
C VAL A 84 0.92 6.36 4.56
N TYR A 85 1.10 7.40 3.76
CA TYR A 85 0.67 7.44 2.37
C TYR A 85 1.88 7.28 1.46
N VAL A 86 1.84 6.32 0.54
CA VAL A 86 2.85 6.10 -0.49
C VAL A 86 2.16 6.22 -1.84
N GLN A 87 2.60 7.17 -2.66
CA GLN A 87 2.07 7.35 -4.02
C GLN A 87 3.13 6.94 -5.03
N ALA A 88 2.75 6.07 -5.96
CA ALA A 88 3.65 5.56 -7.00
C ALA A 88 2.89 5.29 -8.30
N ARG A 89 3.60 5.38 -9.43
CA ARG A 89 3.08 4.94 -10.73
C ARG A 89 3.29 3.43 -10.88
N CYS A 90 2.25 2.71 -11.26
CA CYS A 90 2.35 1.27 -11.52
C CYS A 90 2.84 1.02 -12.96
N GLU A 91 3.98 0.35 -13.09
CA GLU A 91 4.52 -0.11 -14.36
C GLU A 91 4.39 -1.63 -14.42
N THR A 92 3.29 -2.13 -14.98
CA THR A 92 3.06 -3.56 -15.20
C THR A 92 3.67 -4.07 -16.50
N GLN A 93 4.19 -3.16 -17.33
CA GLN A 93 4.91 -3.45 -18.57
C GLN A 93 6.35 -2.94 -18.47
N ALA A 94 7.30 -3.66 -19.07
CA ALA A 94 8.64 -3.12 -19.24
C ALA A 94 8.56 -1.82 -20.06
N PRO A 95 9.38 -0.78 -19.77
CA PRO A 95 9.36 0.45 -20.54
C PRO A 95 9.62 0.11 -22.00
N THR A 96 8.62 0.35 -22.86
CA THR A 96 8.83 0.31 -24.30
C THR A 96 9.82 1.42 -24.59
N SER A 97 11.06 1.04 -24.91
CA SER A 97 12.09 1.96 -25.38
C SER A 97 11.46 2.90 -26.39
N ALA A 98 11.42 4.19 -26.07
CA ALA A 98 10.89 5.22 -26.96
C ALA A 98 11.53 5.02 -28.34
N SER A 99 10.73 4.60 -29.33
CA SER A 99 11.16 4.66 -30.71
C SER A 99 11.30 6.14 -31.03
N LYS A 100 12.54 6.65 -31.00
CA LYS A 100 12.86 7.89 -31.69
C LYS A 100 12.61 7.64 -33.18
N SER A 101 11.49 8.16 -33.68
CA SER A 101 11.29 8.48 -35.09
C SER A 101 12.12 9.70 -35.47
#